data_AF-A0A3B9FEI0-F1
#
_entry.id   AF-A0A3B9FEI0-F1
#
_cell.length_a   1.000
_cell.length_b   1.000
_cell.length_c   1.000
_cell.angle_alpha   90.00
_cell.angle_beta   90.00
_cell.angle_gamma   90.00
#
_symmetry.space_group_name_H-M   'P 1'
#
loop_
_entity.id
_entity.type
_entity.pdbx_description
1 polymer ?
#
loop_
_entity_poly.entity_id
_entity_poly.type
_entity_poly.pdbx_seq_one_letter_code
_entity_poly.pdbx_strand_id
1 'polypeptide(L)' 'MAKRWYVLHVFSGSEKKVAQSIREQAATHGLEDQIEDVMVPTENVVEVKRGVRV' A
#
# COMPACT_ATOMS: atom_id res chain seq x y z
N MET A 1 0.96 13.17 -21.32
CA MET A 1 2.26 12.93 -20.65
C MET A 1 2.25 11.52 -20.12
N ALA A 2 3.34 10.77 -20.24
CA ALA A 2 3.43 9.40 -19.75
C ALA A 2 3.49 9.38 -18.21
N LYS A 3 2.75 8.46 -17.60
CA LYS A 3 2.83 8.17 -16.16
C LYS A 3 4.19 7.53 -15.86
N ARG A 4 4.76 7.87 -14.70
CA ARG A 4 6.09 7.39 -14.27
C ARG A 4 5.94 6.67 -12.94
N TRP A 5 6.70 5.60 -12.79
CA TRP A 5 6.82 4.90 -11.53
C TRP A 5 7.76 5.65 -10.60
N TYR A 6 7.38 5.74 -9.33
CA TYR A 6 8.18 6.31 -8.26
C TYR A 6 8.34 5.29 -7.15
N VAL A 7 9.52 5.29 -6.52
CA VAL A 7 9.81 4.45 -5.35
C VAL A 7 9.73 5.32 -4.11
N LEU A 8 9.01 4.86 -3.10
CA LEU A 8 8.85 5.52 -1.81
C LEU A 8 9.57 4.71 -0.74
N HIS A 9 10.31 5.39 0.12
CA HIS A 9 10.92 4.77 1.29
C HIS A 9 9.92 4.82 2.45
N VAL A 10 9.61 3.65 3.00
CA VAL A 10 8.60 3.49 4.05
C VAL A 10 9.21 2.72 5.21
N PHE A 11 8.74 2.98 6.43
CA PHE A 11 9.15 2.20 7.59
C PHE A 11 8.58 0.78 7.53
N SER A 12 9.42 -0.20 7.87
CA SER A 12 9.06 -1.62 7.91
C SER A 12 7.85 -1.86 8.81
N GLY A 13 6.90 -2.67 8.35
CA GLY A 13 5.64 -2.97 9.04
C GLY A 13 4.49 -1.99 8.77
N SER A 14 4.75 -0.85 8.13
CA SER A 14 3.71 0.13 7.79
C SER A 14 3.36 0.20 6.29
N GLU A 15 3.96 -0.65 5.46
CA GLU A 15 3.83 -0.60 3.99
C GLU A 15 2.37 -0.74 3.53
N LYS A 16 1.62 -1.71 4.09
CA LYS A 16 0.19 -1.88 3.79
C LYS A 16 -0.64 -0.66 4.18
N LYS A 17 -0.39 -0.11 5.37
CA LYS A 17 -1.11 1.07 5.88
C LYS A 17 -0.82 2.29 5.02
N VAL A 18 0.43 2.48 4.61
CA VAL A 18 0.84 3.59 3.74
C VAL A 18 0.22 3.46 2.36
N ALA A 19 0.19 2.27 1.77
CA ALA A 19 -0.47 2.06 0.49
C ALA A 19 -1.97 2.29 0.51
N GLN A 20 -2.65 1.92 1.61
CA GLN A 20 -4.05 2.26 1.82
C GLN A 20 -4.23 3.77 1.98
N SER A 21 -3.42 4.40 2.82
CA SER A 21 -3.47 5.85 3.06
C SER A 21 -3.23 6.65 1.79
N ILE A 22 -2.30 6.23 0.91
CA ILE A 22 -2.07 6.87 -0.39
C ILE A 22 -3.33 6.81 -1.25
N ARG A 23 -4.02 5.66 -1.31
CA ARG A 23 -5.28 5.53 -2.06
C ARG A 23 -6.38 6.41 -1.48
N GLU A 24 -6.55 6.42 -0.17
CA GLU A 24 -7.55 7.24 0.52
C GLU A 24 -7.27 8.74 0.33
N GLN A 25 -6.03 9.17 0.44
CA GLN A 25 -5.62 10.55 0.18
C GLN A 25 -5.81 10.90 -1.31
N ALA A 26 -5.49 9.99 -2.23
CA ALA A 26 -5.74 10.21 -3.66
C ALA A 26 -7.22 10.47 -3.94
N ALA A 27 -8.11 9.65 -3.37
CA ALA A 27 -9.56 9.85 -3.48
C ALA A 27 -10.03 11.15 -2.79
N THR A 28 -9.53 11.44 -1.59
CA THR A 28 -9.91 12.65 -0.82
C THR A 28 -9.49 13.94 -1.50
N HIS A 29 -8.30 13.94 -2.12
CA HIS A 29 -7.75 15.11 -2.81
C HIS A 29 -8.11 15.17 -4.29
N GLY A 30 -8.87 14.20 -4.83
CA GLY A 30 -9.19 14.12 -6.25
C GLY A 30 -7.96 13.93 -7.14
N LEU A 31 -6.92 13.28 -6.62
CA LEU A 31 -5.65 12.99 -7.32
C LEU A 31 -5.66 11.64 -8.04
N GLU A 32 -6.82 11.02 -8.20
CA GLU A 32 -7.00 9.72 -8.86
C GLU A 32 -6.49 9.73 -10.32
N ASP A 33 -6.58 10.88 -11.01
CA ASP A 33 -6.02 11.05 -12.36
C ASP A 33 -4.48 11.02 -12.39
N GLN A 34 -3.83 11.37 -11.26
CA GLN A 34 -2.37 11.42 -11.14
C GLN A 34 -1.77 10.12 -10.59
N ILE A 35 -2.48 9.46 -9.67
CA ILE A 35 -2.05 8.22 -9.01
C ILE A 35 -2.86 7.06 -9.58
N GLU A 36 -2.28 6.38 -10.57
CA GLU A 36 -2.96 5.30 -11.30
C GLU A 36 -2.87 3.94 -10.59
N ASP A 37 -1.69 3.62 -10.04
CA ASP A 37 -1.47 2.36 -9.35
C ASP A 37 -0.51 2.53 -8.17
N VAL A 38 -0.74 1.76 -7.11
CA VAL A 38 0.05 1.72 -5.89
C VAL A 38 0.42 0.27 -5.62
N MET A 39 1.61 -0.11 -6.09
CA MET A 39 2.17 -1.44 -5.88
C MET A 39 2.96 -1.48 -4.57
N VAL A 40 2.63 -2.44 -3.72
CA VAL A 40 3.38 -2.73 -2.49
C VAL A 40 4.15 -4.02 -2.69
N PRO A 41 5.50 -4.00 -2.65
CA PRO A 41 6.30 -5.20 -2.68
C PRO A 41 6.28 -5.87 -1.30
N THR A 42 5.12 -6.33 -0.85
CA THR A 42 5.01 -7.15 0.35
C THR A 42 5.20 -8.62 0.00
N GLU A 43 6.20 -9.27 0.59
CA GLU A 43 6.09 -10.72 0.80
C GLU A 43 4.87 -10.95 1.70
N ASN A 44 3.97 -11.84 1.29
CA ASN A 44 2.86 -12.26 2.12
C ASN A 44 3.41 -13.06 3.32
N VAL A 45 3.88 -12.37 4.36
CA VAL A 45 3.95 -12.93 5.71
C VAL A 45 2.51 -13.13 6.16
N VAL A 46 1.94 -14.26 5.73
CA VAL A 46 0.79 -14.85 6.36
C VAL A 46 1.30 -15.25 7.74
N GLU A 47 1.10 -14.38 8.74
CA GLU A 47 1.17 -14.83 10.13
C GLU A 47 0.16 -15.96 10.26
N VAL A 48 0.66 -17.19 10.18
CA VAL A 48 -0.10 -18.39 10.49
C VAL A 48 -0.49 -18.24 11.97
N LYS A 49 -1.70 -17.76 12.25
CA LYS A 49 -2.35 -17.87 13.56
C LYS A 49 -2.62 -19.35 13.84
N ARG A 50 -1.57 -20.13 14.08
CA ARG A 50 -1.66 -21.46 14.67
C ARG A 50 -1.84 -21.28 16.17
N GLY A 51 -3.09 -21.12 16.57
CA GLY A 51 -3.44 -21.00 17.97
C GLY A 51 -4.93 -21.11 18.27
N VAL A 52 -5.75 -21.66 17.36
CA VAL A 52 -7.04 -22.21 17.82
C VAL A 52 -6.70 -23.51 18.54
N ARG A 53 -6.72 -23.45 19.86
CA ARG A 53 -7.20 -24.55 20.67
C ARG A 53 -8.47 -24.03 21.34
N VAL A 54 -9.54 -24.81 21.14
CA VAL A 54 -10.88 -24.73 21.73
C VAL A 54 -10.98 -23.93 23.02
#